data_AF-A0A2H3LC35-F1
#
_entry.id   AF-A0A2H3LC35-F1
#
_cell.length_a   1.000
_cell.length_b   1.000
_cell.length_c   1.000
_cell.angle_alpha   90.00
_cell.angle_beta   90.00
_cell.angle_gamma   90.00
#
_symmetry.space_group_name_H-M   'P 1'
#
loop_
_entity.id
_entity.type
_entity.pdbx_description
1 polymer ?
#
loop_
_entity_poly.entity_id
_entity_poly.type
_entity_poly.pdbx_seq_one_letter_code
_entity_poly.pdbx_strand_id
1 'polypeptide(L)'
;MDVPDQINAVRITEKALGKVNYAVTEKDSASRVFRRSLFVVQDMAPGDVFTAENVRSIRPGHGLHTRYMDNVLGRYATAAIQRGTPLSWELIG
;
A
#
# COMPACT_ATOMS: atom_id res chain seq x y z
N MET A 1 40.12 -10.54 -21.70
CA MET A 1 39.73 -9.94 -20.41
C MET A 1 38.36 -9.33 -20.66
N ASP A 2 37.35 -10.17 -20.46
CA ASP A 2 35.97 -9.99 -20.94
C ASP A 2 35.20 -8.97 -20.10
N VAL A 3 34.48 -8.08 -20.78
CA VAL A 3 33.48 -7.19 -20.20
C VAL A 3 32.11 -7.69 -20.65
N PRO A 4 31.30 -8.30 -19.76
CA PRO A 4 29.86 -8.07 -19.87
C PRO A 4 29.09 -8.24 -18.53
N ASP A 5 29.39 -7.47 -17.47
CA ASP A 5 28.68 -7.63 -16.18
C ASP A 5 27.57 -6.60 -15.90
N GLN A 6 27.32 -5.63 -16.77
CA GLN A 6 26.35 -4.55 -16.49
C GLN A 6 24.96 -4.69 -17.11
N ILE A 7 24.67 -5.76 -17.87
CA ILE A 7 23.39 -5.88 -18.60
C ILE A 7 22.38 -6.86 -17.92
N ASN A 8 22.81 -7.67 -16.94
CA ASN A 8 21.92 -8.63 -16.29
C ASN A 8 21.11 -8.08 -15.09
N ALA A 9 21.45 -6.90 -14.55
CA ALA A 9 20.74 -6.34 -13.41
C ALA A 9 19.33 -5.80 -13.76
N VAL A 10 19.09 -5.43 -15.02
CA VAL A 10 17.80 -4.83 -15.43
C VAL A 10 16.72 -5.87 -15.68
N ARG A 11 17.07 -7.09 -16.12
CA ARG A 11 16.10 -8.16 -16.41
C ARG A 11 15.59 -8.92 -15.18
N ILE A 12 16.22 -8.77 -14.02
CA ILE A 12 15.72 -9.34 -12.76
C ILE A 12 14.57 -8.48 -12.20
N THR A 13 14.60 -7.17 -12.44
CA THR A 13 13.56 -6.24 -11.98
C THR A 13 12.21 -6.53 -12.67
N GLU A 14 12.21 -7.00 -13.92
CA GLU A 14 10.96 -7.35 -14.62
C GLU A 14 10.35 -8.68 -14.17
N LYS A 15 11.16 -9.64 -13.68
CA LYS A 15 10.65 -10.88 -13.07
C LYS A 15 10.23 -10.71 -11.60
N ALA A 16 10.68 -9.65 -10.94
CA ALA A 16 10.24 -9.25 -9.60
C ALA A 16 8.90 -8.48 -9.59
N LEU A 17 8.35 -8.16 -10.76
CA LEU A 17 6.92 -7.89 -10.97
C LEU A 17 6.12 -9.20 -10.88
N GLY A 18 6.50 -10.05 -9.92
CA GLY A 18 5.80 -11.26 -9.59
C GLY A 18 4.34 -10.92 -9.41
N LYS A 19 3.50 -11.65 -10.15
CA LYS A 19 2.04 -11.71 -9.95
C LYS A 19 1.78 -11.47 -8.47
N VAL A 20 0.98 -10.44 -8.16
CA VAL A 20 0.59 -10.10 -6.78
C VAL A 20 -0.24 -11.27 -6.24
N ASN A 21 0.45 -12.33 -5.85
CA ASN A 21 -0.12 -13.51 -5.26
C ASN A 21 -0.33 -13.13 -3.79
N TYR A 22 -1.57 -12.76 -3.47
CA TYR A 22 -2.07 -12.66 -2.10
C TYR A 22 -2.23 -14.05 -1.45
N ALA A 23 -1.36 -15.01 -1.78
CA ALA A 23 -1.30 -16.29 -1.08
C ALA A 23 -0.56 -16.06 0.25
N VAL A 24 -1.31 -15.54 1.23
CA VAL A 24 -0.84 -15.34 2.60
C VAL A 24 -0.62 -16.73 3.21
N THR A 25 0.63 -17.17 3.27
CA THR A 25 0.99 -18.27 4.15
C THR A 25 0.79 -17.83 5.60
N GLU A 26 0.20 -18.68 6.45
CA GLU A 26 -0.19 -18.34 7.83
C GLU A 26 0.94 -17.79 8.72
N LYS A 27 2.20 -18.10 8.39
CA LYS A 27 3.39 -17.56 9.07
C LYS A 27 3.64 -16.06 8.80
N ASP A 28 3.15 -15.53 7.69
CA ASP A 28 3.31 -14.11 7.32
C ASP A 28 2.29 -13.21 8.02
N SER A 29 1.20 -13.79 8.55
CA SER A 29 0.14 -13.09 9.29
C SER A 29 0.68 -12.43 10.57
N ALA A 30 1.49 -13.16 11.33
CA ALA A 30 2.01 -12.69 12.62
C ALA A 30 3.04 -11.56 12.45
N SER A 31 3.85 -11.61 11.39
CA SER A 31 4.84 -10.57 11.10
C SER A 31 4.21 -9.32 10.47
N ARG A 32 3.08 -9.46 9.75
CA ARG A 32 2.35 -8.35 9.14
C ARG A 32 1.82 -7.35 10.15
N VAL A 33 1.34 -7.79 11.32
CA VAL A 33 0.79 -6.89 12.35
C VAL A 33 1.79 -5.81 12.76
N PHE A 34 3.09 -6.10 12.76
CA PHE A 34 4.14 -5.15 13.14
C PHE A 34 4.58 -4.19 12.03
N ARG A 35 4.17 -4.42 10.78
CA ARG A 35 4.51 -3.54 9.65
C ARG A 35 3.64 -2.29 9.67
N ARG A 36 4.13 -1.20 9.08
CA ARG A 36 3.29 -0.01 8.83
C ARG A 36 2.37 -0.30 7.65
N SER A 37 1.18 0.26 7.68
CA SER A 37 0.21 0.28 6.59
C SER A 37 -0.53 1.62 6.56
N LEU A 38 -1.29 1.88 5.51
CA LEU A 38 -2.00 3.13 5.32
C LEU A 38 -3.32 3.12 6.09
N PHE A 39 -3.56 4.20 6.82
CA PHE A 39 -4.77 4.45 7.59
C PHE A 39 -5.29 5.85 7.32
N VAL A 40 -6.61 5.97 7.39
CA VAL A 40 -7.29 7.26 7.46
C VAL A 40 -7.13 7.83 8.87
N VAL A 41 -6.64 9.06 8.99
CA VAL A 41 -6.35 9.73 10.28
C VAL A 41 -7.26 10.92 10.56
N GLN A 42 -8.27 11.16 9.74
CA GLN A 42 -9.30 12.17 9.92
C GLN A 42 -10.62 11.60 9.42
N ASP A 43 -11.75 12.03 9.98
CA ASP A 43 -13.05 11.62 9.41
C ASP A 43 -13.17 12.18 7.99
N MET A 44 -13.70 11.38 7.08
CA MET A 44 -13.88 11.72 5.67
C MET A 44 -15.33 11.44 5.24
N ALA A 45 -15.91 12.32 4.45
CA ALA A 45 -17.18 12.13 3.77
C ALA A 45 -17.00 11.44 2.41
N PRO A 46 -18.05 10.83 1.84
CA PRO A 46 -18.02 10.38 0.45
C PRO A 46 -17.66 11.54 -0.49
N GLY A 47 -16.71 11.32 -1.39
CA GLY A 47 -16.20 12.33 -2.32
C GLY A 47 -14.98 13.11 -1.81
N ASP A 48 -14.62 13.02 -0.53
CA ASP A 48 -13.43 13.71 -0.01
C ASP A 48 -12.14 13.15 -0.62
N VAL A 49 -11.19 14.05 -0.92
CA VAL A 49 -9.91 13.69 -1.52
C VAL A 49 -8.95 13.16 -0.47
N PHE A 50 -8.31 12.03 -0.75
CA PHE A 50 -7.20 11.53 0.04
C PHE A 50 -5.96 12.41 -0.18
N THR A 51 -5.42 12.93 0.92
CA THR A 51 -4.24 13.78 0.96
C THR A 51 -3.23 13.21 1.96
N ALA A 52 -2.02 13.76 1.95
CA ALA A 52 -1.04 13.40 2.96
C ALA A 52 -1.55 13.71 4.37
N GLU A 53 -2.46 14.68 4.55
CA GLU A 53 -2.96 15.09 5.86
C GLU A 53 -3.94 14.09 6.47
N ASN A 54 -4.81 13.50 5.65
CA ASN A 54 -5.85 12.59 6.09
C ASN A 54 -5.48 11.10 5.92
N VAL A 55 -4.39 10.76 5.22
CA VAL A 55 -3.85 9.39 5.14
C VAL A 55 -2.42 9.34 5.68
N ARG A 56 -2.15 8.41 6.60
CA ARG A 56 -0.80 8.19 7.14
C ARG A 56 -0.39 6.73 7.12
N SER A 57 0.91 6.50 6.98
CA SER A 57 1.54 5.21 7.22
C SER A 57 1.71 5.00 8.73
N ILE A 58 0.95 4.13 9.38
CA ILE A 58 1.04 3.81 10.82
C ILE A 58 0.94 2.29 11.06
N ARG A 59 1.22 1.85 12.28
CA ARG A 59 1.00 0.45 12.71
C ARG A 59 -0.43 0.30 13.26
N PRO A 60 -1.00 -0.92 13.29
CA PRO A 60 -0.46 -2.19 12.79
C PRO A 60 -0.55 -2.32 11.25
N GLY A 61 -0.11 -3.44 10.69
CA GLY A 61 -0.14 -3.70 9.24
C GLY A 61 -1.48 -4.23 8.73
N HIS A 62 -2.59 -3.56 9.07
CA HIS A 62 -3.96 -3.99 8.70
C HIS A 62 -4.54 -3.28 7.48
N GLY A 63 -3.98 -2.14 7.08
CA GLY A 63 -4.40 -1.39 5.89
C GLY A 63 -3.57 -1.71 4.65
N LEU A 64 -3.73 -0.89 3.61
CA LEU A 64 -2.91 -0.97 2.40
C LEU A 64 -1.41 -0.84 2.70
N HIS A 65 -0.59 -1.55 1.93
CA HIS A 65 0.86 -1.42 2.04
C HIS A 65 1.28 0.03 1.73
N THR A 66 2.27 0.54 2.46
CA THR A 66 2.72 1.95 2.38
C THR A 66 3.18 2.37 0.98
N ARG A 67 3.63 1.41 0.17
CA ARG A 67 4.01 1.61 -1.25
C ARG A 67 2.89 2.18 -2.12
N TYR A 68 1.63 2.04 -1.70
CA TYR A 68 0.48 2.52 -2.47
C TYR A 68 0.10 3.97 -2.13
N MET A 69 0.86 4.68 -1.29
CA MET A 69 0.54 6.06 -0.90
C MET A 69 0.31 6.94 -2.15
N ASP A 70 1.22 6.88 -3.12
CA ASP A 70 1.13 7.69 -4.33
C ASP A 70 -0.06 7.31 -5.22
N ASN A 71 -0.55 6.07 -5.13
CA ASN A 71 -1.76 5.63 -5.83
C ASN A 71 -3.05 6.12 -5.17
N VAL A 72 -2.99 6.40 -3.86
CA VAL A 72 -4.12 6.84 -3.04
C VAL A 72 -4.27 8.36 -3.10
N LEU A 73 -3.17 9.10 -3.05
CA LEU A 73 -3.19 10.55 -3.03
C LEU A 73 -3.89 11.12 -4.28
N GLY A 74 -4.83 12.05 -4.07
CA GLY A 74 -5.64 12.64 -5.13
C GLY A 74 -6.86 11.81 -5.55
N ARG A 75 -7.01 10.58 -5.04
CA ARG A 75 -8.26 9.81 -5.19
C ARG A 75 -9.32 10.29 -4.21
N TYR A 76 -10.56 9.88 -4.40
CA TYR A 76 -11.68 10.25 -3.54
C TYR A 76 -12.22 9.07 -2.74
N ALA A 77 -12.81 9.35 -1.58
CA ALA A 77 -13.48 8.36 -0.76
C ALA A 77 -14.81 7.93 -1.41
N THR A 78 -15.06 6.62 -1.52
CA THR A 78 -16.32 6.09 -2.07
C THR A 78 -17.45 6.06 -1.05
N ALA A 79 -17.14 6.21 0.24
CA ALA A 79 -18.07 6.21 1.36
C ALA A 79 -17.57 7.12 2.48
N ALA A 80 -18.37 7.29 3.54
CA ALA A 80 -17.92 7.96 4.75
C ALA A 80 -16.92 7.06 5.49
N ILE A 81 -15.80 7.61 5.93
CA ILE A 81 -14.70 6.88 6.58
C ILE A 81 -14.40 7.54 7.91
N GLN A 82 -14.35 6.75 8.98
CA GLN A 82 -13.98 7.26 10.31
C GLN A 82 -12.46 7.30 10.46
N ARG A 83 -11.98 8.23 11.28
CA ARG A 83 -10.59 8.27 11.70
C ARG A 83 -10.19 6.94 12.35
N GLY A 84 -9.01 6.46 11.99
CA GLY A 84 -8.46 5.19 12.47
C GLY A 84 -8.86 3.98 11.62
N THR A 85 -9.61 4.17 10.54
CA THR A 85 -9.93 3.08 9.61
C THR A 85 -8.69 2.65 8.81
N PRO A 86 -8.35 1.34 8.78
CA PRO A 86 -7.35 0.81 7.87
C PRO A 86 -7.80 1.03 6.42
N LEU A 87 -6.96 1.65 5.61
CA LEU A 87 -7.32 1.95 4.23
C LEU A 87 -7.39 0.64 3.42
N SER A 88 -8.41 0.50 2.57
CA SER A 88 -8.60 -0.60 1.62
C SER A 88 -9.01 -0.05 0.25
N TRP A 89 -8.85 -0.85 -0.81
CA TRP A 89 -9.20 -0.42 -2.17
C TRP A 89 -10.70 -0.15 -2.38
N GLU A 90 -11.56 -0.77 -1.57
CA GLU A 90 -13.02 -0.59 -1.64
C GLU A 90 -13.46 0.82 -1.24
N LEU A 91 -12.63 1.51 -0.45
CA LEU A 91 -12.89 2.87 0.03
C LEU A 91 -12.40 3.95 -0.96
N ILE A 92 -11.78 3.57 -2.09
CA ILE A 92 -11.07 4.47 -3.01
C ILE A 92 -11.72 4.46 -4.39
N GLY A 93 -11.99 5.66 -4.93
CA GLY A 93 -12.52 5.89 -6.28
C GLY A 93 -11.50 6.26 -7.35
#